data_AF-A0AAV7BUZ8-F1
#
_entry.id   AF-A0AAV7BUZ8-F1
#
_cell.length_a   1.000
_cell.length_b   1.000
_cell.length_c   1.000
_cell.angle_alpha   90.00
_cell.angle_beta   90.00
_cell.angle_gamma   90.00
#
_symmetry.space_group_name_H-M   'P 1'
#
loop_
_entity.id
_entity.type
_entity.pdbx_description
1 polymer ?
#
loop_
_entity_poly.entity_id
_entity_poly.type
_entity_poly.pdbx_seq_one_letter_code
_entity_poly.pdbx_strand_id
1 'polypeptide(L)'
;MEPQPHGKNRTQVLNLITSLKNEFPGRQQRWTVLTQALGVRGQVVKERFLFLVGQTRIHLDRVKDLGDFVELEVVLTESQTAQDGDLVAQELMNSLKISQDDLLTGAYMDLLQKTGNK
;
A
#
# COMPACT_ATOMS: atom_id res chain seq x y z
N MET A 1 12.11 -33.07 16.01
CA MET A 1 13.02 -31.90 16.03
C MET A 1 12.40 -30.86 15.13
N GLU A 2 11.91 -29.80 15.73
CA GLU A 2 11.09 -28.76 15.11
C GLU A 2 12.00 -27.66 14.54
N PRO A 3 11.78 -27.15 13.31
CA PRO A 3 12.58 -26.06 12.78
C PRO A 3 12.13 -24.72 13.35
N GLN A 4 13.08 -24.00 13.97
CA GLN A 4 12.91 -22.62 14.45
C GLN A 4 12.84 -21.63 13.27
N PRO A 5 11.87 -20.70 13.23
CA PRO A 5 11.83 -19.66 12.19
C PRO A 5 12.83 -18.55 12.52
N HIS A 6 13.89 -18.43 11.72
CA HIS A 6 14.80 -17.29 11.77
C HIS A 6 14.09 -16.03 11.27
N GLY A 7 13.68 -15.19 12.23
CA GLY A 7 13.15 -13.85 11.97
C GLY A 7 14.17 -13.01 11.20
N LYS A 8 13.73 -12.43 10.08
CA LYS A 8 14.52 -11.46 9.32
C LYS A 8 14.87 -10.27 10.23
N ASN A 9 16.18 -10.08 10.43
CA ASN A 9 16.75 -9.06 11.29
C ASN A 9 16.29 -7.65 10.88
N ARG A 10 15.75 -6.88 11.84
CA ARG A 10 15.31 -5.48 11.69
C ARG A 10 16.37 -4.57 11.04
N THR A 11 17.64 -4.93 11.20
CA THR A 11 18.82 -4.25 10.62
C THR A 11 18.92 -4.37 9.09
N GLN A 12 18.43 -5.44 8.48
CA GLN A 12 18.49 -5.61 7.01
C GLN A 12 17.48 -4.71 6.28
N VAL A 13 16.31 -4.46 6.88
CA VAL A 13 15.27 -3.60 6.30
C VAL A 13 15.69 -2.13 6.29
N LEU A 14 16.39 -1.66 7.33
CA LEU A 14 16.89 -0.29 7.40
C LEU A 14 17.96 0.00 6.33
N ASN A 15 18.82 -0.98 6.06
CA ASN A 15 19.86 -0.88 5.03
C ASN A 15 19.29 -0.88 3.61
N LEU A 16 18.23 -1.65 3.34
CA LEU A 16 17.56 -1.67 2.03
C LEU A 16 16.88 -0.33 1.69
N ILE A 17 16.20 0.30 2.66
CA ILE A 17 15.58 1.63 2.49
C ILE A 17 16.64 2.71 2.23
N THR A 18 17.81 2.60 2.87
CA THR A 18 18.92 3.53 2.66
C THR A 18 19.56 3.33 1.27
N SER A 19 19.71 2.08 0.81
CA SER A 19 20.24 1.77 -0.52
C SER A 19 19.35 2.27 -1.65
N LEU A 20 18.02 2.13 -1.52
CA LEU A 20 17.05 2.63 -2.52
C LEU A 20 17.01 4.17 -2.61
N LYS A 21 17.56 4.90 -1.63
CA LYS A 21 17.72 6.36 -1.76
C LYS A 21 18.86 6.72 -2.73
N ASN A 22 19.84 5.84 -2.95
CA ASN A 22 21.04 6.14 -3.74
C ASN A 22 20.96 5.73 -5.22
N GLU A 23 19.96 4.97 -5.64
CA GLU A 23 19.85 4.47 -7.03
C GLU A 23 19.19 5.47 -8.01
N PHE A 24 18.60 6.57 -7.52
CA PHE A 24 17.88 7.52 -8.37
C PHE A 24 18.13 8.97 -7.92
N PRO A 25 19.12 9.69 -8.48
CA PRO A 25 19.47 11.05 -8.03
C PRO A 25 18.29 12.04 -8.10
N GLY A 26 17.40 11.89 -9.11
CA GLY A 26 16.18 12.70 -9.20
C GLY A 26 15.13 12.41 -8.11
N ARG A 27 15.21 11.27 -7.41
CA ARG A 27 14.36 10.97 -6.24
C ARG A 27 14.80 11.81 -5.02
N GLN A 28 16.10 11.93 -4.79
CA GLN A 28 16.62 12.71 -3.66
C GLN A 28 16.31 14.19 -3.80
N GLN A 29 16.52 14.78 -4.98
CA GLN A 29 16.23 16.19 -5.19
C GLN A 29 14.74 16.51 -4.98
N ARG A 30 13.83 15.69 -5.53
CA ARG A 30 12.39 15.83 -5.30
C ARG A 30 12.00 15.64 -3.85
N TRP A 31 12.56 14.63 -3.17
CA TRP A 31 12.34 14.42 -1.75
C TRP A 31 12.73 15.65 -0.94
N THR A 32 13.92 16.21 -1.19
CA THR A 32 14.41 17.40 -0.48
C THR A 32 13.51 18.61 -0.72
N VAL A 33 13.19 18.92 -1.98
CA VAL A 33 12.33 20.07 -2.31
C VAL A 33 10.94 19.94 -1.68
N LEU A 34 10.30 18.79 -1.81
CA LEU A 34 8.97 18.57 -1.23
C LEU A 34 8.99 18.56 0.31
N THR A 35 10.04 17.98 0.91
CA THR A 35 10.23 17.99 2.37
C THR A 35 10.41 19.42 2.88
N GLN A 36 11.19 20.26 2.18
CA GLN A 36 11.39 21.65 2.57
C GLN A 36 10.12 22.50 2.40
N ALA A 37 9.33 22.24 1.35
CA ALA A 37 8.11 23.00 1.08
C ALA A 37 6.91 22.58 1.94
N LEU A 38 6.74 21.27 2.22
CA LEU A 38 5.53 20.71 2.83
C LEU A 38 5.78 20.03 4.18
N GLY A 39 7.03 19.78 4.55
CA GLY A 39 7.38 18.92 5.68
C GLY A 39 7.15 17.44 5.40
N VAL A 40 7.43 16.58 6.40
CA VAL A 40 7.17 15.14 6.34
C VAL A 40 6.18 14.78 7.45
N ARG A 41 4.99 14.31 7.05
CA ARG A 41 3.96 13.84 8.00
C ARG A 41 4.33 12.54 8.69
N GLY A 42 5.02 11.65 7.98
CA GLY A 42 5.44 10.33 8.48
C GLY A 42 5.89 9.43 7.34
N GLN A 43 6.17 8.16 7.65
CA GLN A 43 6.57 7.14 6.67
C GLN A 43 5.64 5.91 6.75
N VAL A 44 5.13 5.47 5.60
CA VAL A 44 4.49 4.16 5.45
C VAL A 44 5.50 3.21 4.80
N VAL A 45 5.72 2.05 5.41
CA VAL A 45 6.56 0.98 4.84
C VAL A 45 5.67 -0.21 4.52
N LYS A 46 5.73 -0.70 3.27
CA LYS A 46 4.89 -1.81 2.83
C LYS A 46 5.57 -2.69 1.78
N GLU A 47 5.20 -3.96 1.75
CA GLU A 47 5.45 -4.89 0.65
C GLU A 47 4.15 -5.01 -0.16
N ARG A 48 4.23 -4.91 -1.49
CA ARG A 48 3.06 -4.95 -2.39
C ARG A 48 3.21 -6.06 -3.42
N PHE A 49 2.17 -6.89 -3.55
CA PHE A 49 1.97 -7.74 -4.70
C PHE A 49 0.90 -7.11 -5.59
N LEU A 50 1.23 -6.87 -6.86
CA LEU A 50 0.30 -6.33 -7.85
C LEU A 50 -0.16 -7.45 -8.78
N PHE A 51 -1.48 -7.61 -8.89
CA PHE A 51 -2.12 -8.49 -9.87
C PHE A 51 -2.96 -7.65 -10.83
N LEU A 52 -3.06 -8.10 -12.07
CA LEU A 52 -3.92 -7.50 -13.08
C LEU A 52 -5.01 -8.52 -13.43
N VAL A 53 -6.27 -8.13 -13.26
CA VAL A 53 -7.44 -8.93 -13.61
C VAL A 53 -8.36 -8.07 -14.44
N GLY A 54 -8.39 -8.31 -15.76
CA GLY A 54 -9.08 -7.44 -16.70
C GLY A 54 -8.57 -6.00 -16.61
N GLN A 55 -9.48 -5.06 -16.37
CA GLN A 55 -9.17 -3.63 -16.19
C GLN A 55 -8.86 -3.22 -14.74
N THR A 56 -8.82 -4.18 -13.81
CA THR A 56 -8.62 -3.91 -12.39
C THR A 56 -7.22 -4.27 -11.95
N ARG A 57 -6.58 -3.35 -11.22
CA ARG A 57 -5.34 -3.58 -10.49
C ARG A 57 -5.69 -4.00 -9.08
N ILE A 58 -5.17 -5.14 -8.65
CA ILE A 58 -5.35 -5.64 -7.29
C ILE A 58 -4.02 -5.50 -6.56
N HIS A 59 -3.98 -4.65 -5.54
CA HIS A 59 -2.83 -4.53 -4.66
C HIS A 59 -3.05 -5.37 -3.40
N LEU A 60 -2.18 -6.34 -3.14
CA LEU A 60 -2.09 -7.00 -1.83
C LEU A 60 -0.91 -6.37 -1.09
N ASP A 61 -1.23 -5.59 -0.06
CA ASP A 61 -0.27 -4.81 0.70
C ASP A 61 -0.07 -5.42 2.09
N ARG A 62 1.16 -5.77 2.43
CA ARG A 62 1.58 -5.99 3.81
C ARG A 62 2.19 -4.70 4.33
N VAL A 63 1.43 -3.97 5.14
CA VAL A 63 1.83 -2.69 5.71
C VAL A 63 2.43 -2.90 7.10
N LYS A 64 3.65 -2.43 7.29
CA LYS A 64 4.34 -2.50 8.58
C LYS A 64 3.49 -1.79 9.65
N ASP A 65 3.30 -2.46 10.78
CA ASP A 65 2.55 -1.97 11.95
C ASP A 65 1.03 -1.82 11.73
N LEU A 66 0.48 -2.21 10.57
CA LEU A 66 -0.97 -2.25 10.30
C LEU A 66 -1.52 -3.62 9.86
N GLY A 67 -0.70 -4.48 9.25
CA GLY A 67 -1.13 -5.81 8.79
C GLY A 67 -1.34 -5.88 7.28
N ASP A 68 -2.24 -6.76 6.85
CA ASP A 68 -2.47 -7.09 5.43
C ASP A 68 -3.74 -6.39 4.90
N PHE A 69 -3.66 -5.86 3.68
CA PHE A 69 -4.71 -5.10 3.01
C PHE A 69 -4.85 -5.50 1.55
N VAL A 70 -6.06 -5.31 1.01
CA VAL A 70 -6.35 -5.42 -0.42
C VAL A 70 -6.94 -4.11 -0.93
N GLU A 71 -6.45 -3.64 -2.08
CA GLU A 71 -6.96 -2.47 -2.79
C GLU A 71 -7.38 -2.89 -4.20
N LEU A 72 -8.59 -2.52 -4.61
CA LEU A 72 -9.11 -2.75 -5.96
C LEU A 72 -9.19 -1.42 -6.70
N GLU A 73 -8.31 -1.22 -7.68
CA GLU A 73 -8.27 -0.01 -8.51
C GLU A 73 -8.79 -0.38 -9.91
N VAL A 74 -10.06 -0.03 -10.18
CA VAL A 74 -10.67 -0.22 -11.50
C VAL A 74 -10.26 0.93 -12.40
N VAL A 75 -9.52 0.64 -13.47
CA VAL A 75 -9.13 1.66 -14.45
C VAL A 75 -10.28 1.84 -15.45
N LEU A 76 -10.90 3.01 -15.43
CA LEU A 76 -12.01 3.34 -16.32
C LEU A 76 -11.52 3.75 -17.71
N THR A 77 -12.27 3.38 -18.75
CA THR A 77 -12.13 3.96 -20.08
C THR A 77 -12.87 5.30 -20.17
N GLU A 78 -12.61 6.08 -21.21
CA GLU A 78 -13.30 7.37 -21.45
C GLU A 78 -14.82 7.24 -21.57
N SER A 79 -15.31 6.05 -21.95
CA SER A 79 -16.74 5.76 -22.08
C SER A 79 -17.38 5.22 -20.80
N GLN A 80 -16.59 4.90 -19.78
CA GLN A 80 -17.06 4.31 -18.53
C GLN A 80 -17.27 5.38 -17.46
N THR A 81 -18.35 5.23 -16.71
CA THR A 81 -18.68 6.05 -15.54
C THR A 81 -18.07 5.44 -14.27
N ALA A 82 -18.07 6.22 -13.18
CA ALA A 82 -17.70 5.68 -11.86
C ALA A 82 -18.59 4.51 -11.44
N GLN A 83 -19.89 4.57 -11.76
CA GLN A 83 -20.84 3.51 -11.45
C GLN A 83 -20.49 2.20 -12.16
N ASP A 84 -20.02 2.26 -13.41
CA ASP A 84 -19.54 1.08 -14.13
C ASP A 84 -18.33 0.46 -13.43
N GLY A 85 -17.42 1.31 -12.92
CA GLY A 85 -16.30 0.89 -12.09
C GLY A 85 -16.72 0.21 -10.79
N ASP A 86 -17.71 0.78 -10.09
CA ASP A 86 -18.22 0.24 -8.84
C ASP A 86 -18.81 -1.16 -9.04
N LEU A 87 -19.51 -1.42 -10.15
CA LEU A 87 -20.03 -2.75 -10.48
C LEU A 87 -18.88 -3.76 -10.66
N VAL A 88 -17.84 -3.40 -11.41
CA VAL A 88 -16.65 -4.26 -11.58
C VAL A 88 -15.95 -4.53 -10.24
N ALA A 89 -15.84 -3.52 -9.39
CA ALA A 89 -15.26 -3.67 -8.06
C ALA A 89 -16.10 -4.62 -7.18
N GLN A 90 -17.43 -4.46 -7.19
CA GLN A 90 -18.34 -5.33 -6.43
C GLN A 90 -18.28 -6.79 -6.87
N GLU A 91 -18.19 -7.06 -8.18
CA GLU A 91 -18.02 -8.42 -8.70
C GLU A 91 -16.72 -9.08 -8.22
N LEU A 92 -15.62 -8.31 -8.21
CA LEU A 92 -14.33 -8.78 -7.68
C LEU A 92 -14.37 -8.97 -6.17
N MET A 93 -14.98 -8.06 -5.42
CA MET A 93 -15.19 -8.21 -3.98
C MET A 93 -15.93 -9.50 -3.66
N ASN A 94 -17.03 -9.78 -4.37
CA ASN A 94 -17.80 -11.01 -4.19
C ASN A 94 -16.96 -12.26 -4.48
N SER A 95 -16.16 -12.23 -5.56
CA SER A 95 -15.28 -13.34 -5.95
C SER A 95 -14.17 -13.59 -4.91
N LEU A 96 -13.66 -12.52 -4.30
CA LEU A 96 -12.64 -12.56 -3.25
C LEU A 96 -13.22 -12.72 -1.84
N LYS A 97 -14.55 -12.79 -1.70
CA LYS A 97 -15.28 -12.87 -0.42
C LYS A 97 -14.98 -11.71 0.52
N ILE A 98 -14.80 -10.51 -0.03
CA ILE A 98 -14.65 -9.27 0.72
C ILE A 98 -16.05 -8.70 0.95
N SER A 99 -16.43 -8.54 2.21
CA SER A 99 -17.73 -7.96 2.58
C SER A 99 -17.66 -6.44 2.64
N GLN A 100 -18.83 -5.79 2.69
CA GLN A 100 -18.90 -4.34 2.90
C GLN A 100 -18.35 -3.93 4.26
N ASP A 101 -18.44 -4.80 5.28
CA ASP A 101 -17.93 -4.54 6.63
C ASP A 101 -16.39 -4.59 6.70
N ASP A 102 -15.74 -5.20 5.70
CA ASP A 102 -14.28 -5.21 5.57
C ASP A 102 -13.74 -3.92 4.93
N LEU A 103 -14.61 -3.06 4.39
CA LEU A 103 -14.19 -1.84 3.71
C LEU A 103 -13.65 -0.82 4.71
N LEU A 104 -12.50 -0.26 4.34
CA LEU A 104 -11.83 0.77 5.12
C LEU A 104 -11.70 2.05 4.29
N THR A 105 -11.95 3.18 4.94
CA THR A 105 -11.79 4.52 4.35
C THR A 105 -10.55 5.20 4.91
N GLY A 106 -9.84 5.94 4.06
CA GLY A 106 -8.66 6.74 4.42
C GLY A 106 -7.35 6.09 4.03
N ALA A 107 -6.24 6.80 4.22
CA ALA A 107 -4.91 6.33 3.85
C ALA A 107 -4.25 5.54 5.00
N TYR A 108 -3.27 4.70 4.68
CA TYR A 108 -2.48 3.97 5.69
C TYR A 108 -1.81 4.91 6.72
N MET A 109 -1.42 6.13 6.31
CA MET A 109 -0.87 7.12 7.25
C MET A 109 -1.90 7.54 8.32
N ASP A 110 -3.17 7.68 7.93
CA ASP A 110 -4.23 8.04 8.88
C ASP A 110 -4.47 6.90 9.87
N LEU A 111 -4.43 5.65 9.40
CA LEU A 111 -4.55 4.46 10.25
C LEU A 111 -3.36 4.33 11.21
N LEU A 112 -2.13 4.51 10.73
CA LEU A 112 -0.91 4.46 11.56
C LEU A 112 -0.94 5.48 12.70
N GLN A 113 -1.40 6.70 12.42
CA GLN A 113 -1.50 7.74 13.43
C GLN A 113 -2.58 7.45 14.49
N LYS A 114 -3.67 6.75 14.12
CA LYS A 114 -4.66 6.27 15.10
C LYS A 114 -4.10 5.18 16.01
N THR A 115 -3.27 4.28 15.49
CA THR A 115 -2.67 3.19 16.27
C THR A 115 -1.52 3.62 17.18
N GLY A 116 -0.81 4.71 16.83
CA GLY A 116 0.34 5.23 17.60
C GLY A 116 -0.01 6.09 18.83
N ASN A 117 -1.29 6.46 19.01
CA ASN A 117 -1.77 7.28 20.14
C ASN A 117 -2.19 6.45 21.37
N LYS A 118 -1.52 5.32 21.63
CA LYS A 118 -1.73 4.50 22.83
C LYS A 118 -0.63 4.70 23.86
#